data_AF-A0A2P4NYL9-F1
#
_entry.id   AF-A0A2P4NYL9-F1
#
_cell.length_a   1.000
_cell.length_b   1.000
_cell.length_c   1.000
_cell.angle_alpha   90.00
_cell.angle_beta   90.00
_cell.angle_gamma   90.00
#
_symmetry.space_group_name_H-M   'P 1'
#
loop_
_entity.id
_entity.type
_entity.pdbx_description
1 polymer ?
#
loop_
_entity_poly.entity_id
_entity_poly.type
_entity_poly.pdbx_seq_one_letter_code
_entity_poly.pdbx_strand_id
1 'polypeptide(L)' 'MVQLYADILLLIMLELQDDISSLHSCILVNRSWSRIAVPLLWKYIISLIGNHM' A
#
# COMPACT_ATOMS: atom_id res chain seq x y z
N MET A 1 -21.43 2.84 -7.10
CA MET A 1 -20.59 3.78 -6.33
C MET A 1 -19.41 3.08 -5.64
N VAL A 2 -18.71 2.15 -6.30
CA VAL A 2 -17.56 1.42 -5.71
C VAL A 2 -16.21 1.91 -6.26
N GLN A 3 -16.19 2.48 -7.48
CA GLN A 3 -14.98 3.01 -8.10
C GLN A 3 -14.38 4.17 -7.30
N LEU A 4 -15.16 5.21 -7.00
CA LEU A 4 -14.65 6.40 -6.29
C LEU A 4 -13.98 6.07 -4.95
N TYR A 5 -14.51 5.08 -4.22
CA TYR A 5 -13.91 4.62 -2.97
C TYR A 5 -12.55 3.97 -3.18
N ALA A 6 -12.43 3.07 -4.16
CA ALA A 6 -11.18 2.39 -4.47
C ALA A 6 -10.13 3.37 -5.03
N ASP A 7 -10.55 4.33 -5.86
CA ASP A 7 -9.68 5.36 -6.43
C ASP A 7 -9.09 6.28 -5.33
N ILE A 8 -9.92 6.72 -4.38
CA ILE A 8 -9.47 7.52 -3.24
C ILE A 8 -8.52 6.69 -2.35
N LEU A 9 -8.85 5.43 -2.08
CA LEU A 9 -7.99 4.56 -1.29
C LEU A 9 -6.62 4.37 -1.95
N LEU A 10 -6.59 4.21 -3.28
CA LEU A 10 -5.35 4.09 -4.03
C LEU A 10 -4.52 5.37 -3.95
N LEU A 11 -5.13 6.54 -4.08
CA LEU A 11 -4.49 7.84 -3.91
C LEU A 11 -3.82 7.99 -2.54
N ILE A 12 -4.55 7.63 -1.46
CA ILE A 12 -4.00 7.66 -0.10
C ILE A 12 -2.80 6.71 0.02
N MET A 13 -2.90 5.51 -0.53
CA MET A 13 -1.82 4.51 -0.44
C MET A 13 -0.58 4.88 -1.25
N LEU A 14 -0.76 5.58 -2.37
CA LEU A 14 0.34 6.12 -3.18
C LEU A 14 1.08 7.23 -2.43
N GLU A 15 0.35 8.12 -1.75
CA GLU A 15 0.98 9.17 -0.92
C GLU A 15 1.79 8.55 0.24
N LEU A 16 1.32 7.42 0.78
CA LEU A 16 1.96 6.70 1.87
C LEU A 16 3.00 5.65 1.41
N GLN A 17 3.31 5.55 0.12
CA GLN A 17 4.09 4.43 -0.43
C GLN A 17 5.51 4.31 0.17
N ASP A 18 6.09 5.44 0.59
CA ASP A 18 7.43 5.53 1.19
C ASP A 18 7.41 5.40 2.73
N ASP A 19 6.23 5.45 3.34
CA ASP A 19 6.04 5.24 4.78
C ASP A 19 5.48 3.83 5.05
N ILE A 20 6.41 2.88 5.18
CA ILE A 20 6.11 1.47 5.47
C ILE A 20 5.30 1.31 6.76
N SER A 21 5.55 2.15 7.78
CA SER A 21 4.86 2.04 9.06
C SER A 21 3.38 2.41 8.92
N SER A 22 3.10 3.45 8.12
CA SER A 22 1.75 3.84 7.75
C SER A 22 1.07 2.80 6.86
N LEU A 23 1.76 2.25 5.84
CA LEU A 23 1.24 1.16 5.01
C LEU A 23 0.92 -0.09 5.84
N HIS A 24 1.78 -0.46 6.80
CA HIS A 24 1.55 -1.59 7.68
C HIS A 24 0.31 -1.37 8.56
N SER A 25 0.15 -0.15 9.10
CA SER A 25 -1.05 0.22 9.86
C SER A 25 -2.32 0.14 8.99
N CYS A 26 -2.24 0.55 7.73
CA CYS A 26 -3.34 0.48 6.76
C CYS A 26 -3.81 -0.95 6.48
N ILE A 27 -2.92 -1.94 6.51
CA ILE A 27 -3.28 -3.36 6.34
C ILE A 27 -4.25 -3.82 7.44
N LEU A 28 -4.12 -3.26 8.65
CA LEU A 28 -4.90 -3.64 9.82
C LEU A 28 -6.28 -2.97 9.89
N VAL A 29 -6.55 -1.95 9.06
CA VAL A 29 -7.79 -1.16 9.11
C VAL A 29 -9.00 -1.99 8.67
N ASN A 30 -8.99 -2.54 7.45
CA ASN A 30 -10.01 -3.47 6.94
C ASN A 30 -9.54 -4.18 5.65
N ARG A 31 -10.37 -5.10 5.12
CA ARG A 31 -10.06 -5.88 3.91
C ARG A 31 -9.78 -5.04 2.66
N SER A 32 -10.47 -3.92 2.47
CA SER A 32 -10.27 -3.06 1.29
C SER A 32 -8.92 -2.35 1.35
N TRP A 33 -8.54 -1.84 2.52
CA TRP A 33 -7.24 -1.20 2.74
C TRP A 33 -6.10 -2.23 2.63
N SER A 34 -6.25 -3.40 3.27
CA SER A 34 -5.32 -4.53 3.15
C SER A 34 -5.05 -4.92 1.69
N ARG A 35 -6.11 -5.01 0.86
CA ARG A 35 -5.98 -5.44 -0.53
C ARG A 35 -5.13 -4.50 -1.39
N ILE A 36 -5.02 -3.21 -1.03
CA ILE A 36 -4.21 -2.23 -1.76
C ILE A 36 -2.84 -2.04 -1.11
N ALA A 37 -2.78 -2.02 0.23
CA ALA A 37 -1.54 -1.82 0.97
C ALA A 37 -0.54 -2.98 0.78
N VAL A 38 -1.00 -4.24 0.79
CA VAL A 38 -0.15 -5.44 0.64
C VAL A 38 0.70 -5.42 -0.64
N PRO A 39 0.14 -5.23 -1.85
CA PRO A 39 0.95 -5.19 -3.06
C PRO A 39 1.92 -4.00 -3.13
N LEU A 40 1.58 -2.85 -2.52
CA LEU A 40 2.50 -1.71 -2.43
C LEU A 40 3.68 -2.01 -1.50
N LEU A 41 3.41 -2.60 -0.33
CA LEU A 41 4.43 -3.01 0.62
C LEU A 41 5.36 -4.10 0.04
N TRP A 42 4.81 -5.03 -0.77
CA TRP A 42 5.60 -6.03 -1.47
C TRP A 42 6.52 -5.43 -2.55
N LYS A 43 6.03 -4.45 -3.33
CA LYS A 43 6.86 -3.72 -4.30
C LYS A 43 8.04 -3.02 -3.61
N TYR A 44 7.79 -2.40 -2.45
CA TYR A 44 8.85 -1.78 -1.66
C TYR A 44 9.91 -2.81 -1.24
N ILE A 45 9.48 -3.95 -0.68
CA ILE A 45 10.40 -5.03 -0.26
C ILE A 45 11.21 -5.57 -1.45
N ILE A 46 10.58 -5.81 -2.60
CA ILE A 46 11.29 -6.24 -3.82
C ILE A 46 12.32 -5.18 -4.25
N SER A 47 11.93 -3.90 -4.26
CA SER A 47 12.84 -2.82 -4.64
C SER A 47 14.05 -2.72 -3.71
N LEU A 48 13.85 -2.97 -2.41
CA LEU A 48 14.94 -2.99 -1.43
C LEU A 48 15.89 -4.18 -1.67
N ILE A 49 15.34 -5.36 -1.94
CA ILE A 49 16.13 -6.57 -2.20
C ILE A 49 16.90 -6.47 -3.53
N GLY A 50 16.27 -5.91 -4.58
CA GLY A 50 16.88 -5.78 -5.90
C GLY A 50 18.02 -4.77 -6.00
N ASN A 51 18.08 -3.78 -5.11
CA ASN A 51 19.20 -2.83 -5.05
C ASN A 51 20.44 -3.39 -4.30
N HIS A 52 20.33 -4.59 -3.71
CA HIS A 52 21.39 -5.21 -2.91
C HIS A 52 21.93 -6.52 -3.55
N MET A 53 21.57 -6.79 -4.81
CA MET A 53 22.18 -7.80 -5.70
C MET A 53 22.94 -7.11 -6.82
#